data_AF-A0A9P7V5Z4-F1
#
_entry.id   AF-A0A9P7V5Z4-F1
#
_cell.length_a   1.000
_cell.length_b   1.000
_cell.length_c   1.000
_cell.angle_alpha   90.00
_cell.angle_beta   90.00
_cell.angle_gamma   90.00
#
_symmetry.space_group_name_H-M   'P 1'
#
loop_
_entity.id
_entity.type
_entity.pdbx_description
1 polymer ?
#
loop_
_entity_poly.entity_id
_entity_poly.type
_entity_poly.pdbx_seq_one_letter_code
_entity_poly.pdbx_strand_id
1 'polypeptide(L)'
;MLTNQTEASLLSPDNCKSSTRIRAFLRLSRLATDDTIRQHLNEIQPSACNEYFQTVIVPAWKERSHAIEYCSDYALFLRQTSDSSKLEGDNNGHRTESDFDLRTDPYALKNYNEQLQSQYSQCDQIDNWVLNERNIETIIRGLTEEILNQKCYYGHWIEEFKKSLQQ
;
A
#
# COMPACT_ATOMS: atom_id res chain seq x y z
N MET A 1 11.13 21.18 -24.41
CA MET A 1 10.27 19.98 -24.33
C MET A 1 11.15 18.82 -23.88
N LEU A 2 11.24 18.59 -22.58
CA LEU A 2 11.94 17.44 -21.99
C LEU A 2 10.92 16.74 -21.10
N THR A 3 10.06 15.93 -21.72
CA THR A 3 9.02 15.17 -21.02
C THR A 3 9.46 13.72 -20.87
N ASN A 4 9.46 13.28 -19.60
CA ASN A 4 9.05 11.96 -19.11
C ASN A 4 9.68 10.71 -19.73
N GLN A 5 10.88 10.34 -19.30
CA GLN A 5 11.40 8.98 -19.51
C GLN A 5 12.07 8.33 -18.28
N THR A 6 11.75 8.73 -17.05
CA THR A 6 12.24 8.05 -15.83
C THR A 6 11.14 7.66 -14.84
N GLU A 7 9.89 7.56 -15.30
CA GLU A 7 8.78 6.98 -14.52
C GLU A 7 8.44 5.60 -15.08
N ALA A 8 9.27 4.60 -14.78
CA ALA A 8 8.70 3.26 -14.64
C ALA A 8 7.70 3.37 -13.48
N SER A 9 6.39 3.43 -13.81
CA SER A 9 5.28 3.64 -12.87
C SER A 9 5.59 3.07 -11.48
N LEU A 10 5.70 3.94 -10.46
CA LEU A 10 5.89 3.53 -9.06
C LEU A 10 4.81 2.51 -8.67
N LEU A 11 3.60 2.73 -9.15
CA LEU A 11 2.44 1.87 -8.95
C LEU A 11 2.42 0.80 -10.06
N SER A 12 2.96 -0.36 -9.75
CA SER A 12 3.00 -1.51 -10.64
C SER A 12 2.86 -2.80 -9.83
N PRO A 13 2.22 -3.85 -10.38
CA PRO A 13 2.16 -5.18 -9.77
C PRO A 13 3.52 -5.68 -9.28
N ASP A 14 4.57 -5.49 -10.07
CA ASP A 14 5.93 -5.96 -9.74
C ASP A 14 6.53 -5.20 -8.54
N ASN A 15 6.15 -3.94 -8.37
CA ASN A 15 6.58 -3.13 -7.23
C ASN A 15 5.83 -3.52 -5.95
N CYS A 16 4.58 -3.99 -6.03
CA CYS A 16 3.87 -4.54 -4.87
C CYS A 16 4.46 -5.90 -4.45
N LYS A 17 4.81 -6.76 -5.41
CA LYS A 17 5.45 -8.06 -5.14
C LYS A 17 6.83 -7.89 -4.49
N SER A 18 7.68 -7.04 -5.06
CA SER A 18 9.03 -6.82 -4.54
C SER A 18 9.08 -5.90 -3.31
N SER A 19 8.06 -5.05 -3.11
CA SER A 19 7.93 -3.99 -2.08
C SER A 19 9.04 -2.92 -2.06
N THR A 20 10.19 -3.15 -2.72
CA THR A 20 11.43 -2.39 -2.51
C THR A 20 11.29 -0.94 -2.93
N ARG A 21 10.74 -0.69 -4.13
CA ARG A 21 10.56 0.67 -4.65
C ARG A 21 9.52 1.46 -3.87
N ILE A 22 8.41 0.82 -3.51
CA ILE A 22 7.33 1.46 -2.75
C ILE A 22 7.80 1.80 -1.34
N ARG A 23 8.49 0.88 -0.64
CA ARG A 23 9.08 1.15 0.67
C ARG A 23 10.14 2.24 0.63
N ALA A 24 10.95 2.29 -0.43
CA ALA A 24 11.91 3.37 -0.62
C ALA A 24 11.20 4.73 -0.79
N PHE A 25 10.14 4.79 -1.60
CA PHE A 25 9.29 5.96 -1.73
C PHE A 25 8.68 6.39 -0.38
N LEU A 26 8.05 5.46 0.36
CA LEU A 26 7.44 5.74 1.66
C LEU A 26 8.46 6.30 2.64
N ARG A 27 9.65 5.68 2.72
CA ARG A 27 10.75 6.14 3.57
C ARG A 27 11.21 7.56 3.21
N LEU A 28 11.44 7.84 1.93
CA LEU A 28 11.91 9.16 1.48
C LEU A 28 10.84 10.23 1.68
N SER A 29 9.57 9.90 1.43
CA SER A 29 8.45 10.79 1.70
C SER A 29 8.36 11.16 3.19
N ARG A 30 8.44 10.18 4.10
CA ARG A 30 8.43 10.41 5.55
C ARG A 30 9.61 11.28 6.00
N LEU A 31 10.79 11.03 5.45
CA LEU A 31 11.99 11.82 5.74
C LEU A 31 11.83 13.28 5.31
N ALA A 32 11.20 13.51 4.17
CA ALA A 32 11.02 14.85 3.62
C ALA A 32 9.95 15.67 4.36
N THR A 33 8.96 15.03 4.99
CA THR A 33 7.82 15.74 5.61
C THR A 33 7.71 15.58 7.11
N ASP A 34 7.73 14.35 7.63
CA ASP A 34 7.39 14.04 9.02
C ASP A 34 8.64 14.05 9.92
N ASP A 35 9.77 13.50 9.46
CA ASP A 35 11.00 13.45 10.28
C ASP A 35 11.59 14.85 10.53
N THR A 36 11.44 15.76 9.55
CA THR A 36 11.91 17.15 9.61
C THR A 36 10.85 18.12 10.13
N ILE A 37 9.66 17.64 10.51
CA ILE A 37 8.52 18.52 10.83
C ILE A 37 8.83 19.51 11.94
N ARG A 38 9.55 19.08 13.00
CA ARG A 38 9.92 19.97 14.12
C ARG A 38 10.81 21.12 13.65
N GLN A 39 11.70 20.86 12.70
CA GLN A 39 12.58 21.88 12.14
C GLN A 39 11.75 22.89 11.33
N HIS A 40 10.93 22.42 10.40
CA HIS A 40 10.08 23.29 9.59
C HIS A 40 9.10 24.13 10.41
N LEU A 41 8.49 23.54 11.45
CA LEU A 41 7.59 24.27 12.33
C LEU A 41 8.29 25.35 13.16
N ASN A 42 9.60 25.25 13.41
CA ASN A 42 10.35 26.33 14.06
C ASN A 42 10.68 27.49 13.10
N GLU A 43 10.59 27.27 11.79
CA GLU A 43 10.89 28.27 10.75
C GLU A 43 9.65 29.09 10.36
N ILE A 44 8.44 28.63 10.72
CA ILE A 44 7.17 29.28 10.38
C ILE A 44 6.48 29.90 11.60
N GLN A 45 5.59 30.86 11.37
CA GLN A 45 4.74 31.42 12.42
C GLN A 45 3.57 30.47 12.77
N PRO A 46 3.08 30.43 14.02
CA PRO A 46 1.96 29.58 14.40
C PRO A 46 0.68 29.79 13.58
N SER A 47 0.45 31.00 13.05
CA SER A 47 -0.68 31.30 12.16
C SER A 47 -0.59 30.62 10.78
N ALA A 48 0.61 30.29 10.33
CA ALA A 48 0.86 29.63 9.04
C ALA A 48 0.79 28.09 9.13
N CYS A 49 0.57 27.52 10.31
CA CYS A 49 0.49 26.07 10.49
C CYS A 49 -0.59 25.41 9.64
N ASN A 50 -1.77 26.02 9.54
CA ASN A 50 -2.87 25.48 8.72
C ASN A 50 -2.50 25.42 7.24
N GLU A 51 -1.86 26.48 6.73
CA GLU A 51 -1.39 26.53 5.36
C GLU A 51 -0.31 25.47 5.10
N TYR A 52 0.67 25.35 6.00
CA TYR A 52 1.70 24.33 5.92
C TYR A 52 1.11 22.92 5.94
N PHE A 53 0.15 22.65 6.82
CA PHE A 53 -0.51 21.34 6.89
C PHE A 53 -1.22 20.99 5.58
N GLN A 54 -2.02 21.91 5.04
CA GLN A 54 -2.81 21.67 3.83
C GLN A 54 -1.95 21.59 2.56
N THR A 55 -0.84 22.32 2.49
CA THR A 55 0.00 22.40 1.28
C THR A 55 1.14 21.38 1.26
N VAL A 56 1.66 20.97 2.42
CA VAL A 56 2.83 20.08 2.52
C VAL A 56 2.44 18.71 3.06
N ILE A 57 1.79 18.68 4.23
CA ILE A 57 1.54 17.43 4.96
C ILE A 57 0.43 16.61 4.28
N VAL A 58 -0.72 17.22 4.01
CA VAL A 58 -1.89 16.54 3.42
C VAL A 58 -1.56 15.89 2.08
N PRO A 59 -0.92 16.56 1.10
CA PRO A 59 -0.57 15.92 -0.17
C PRO A 59 0.41 14.77 0.00
N ALA A 60 1.43 14.92 0.86
CA ALA A 60 2.39 13.84 1.11
C ALA A 60 1.72 12.61 1.74
N TRP A 61 0.85 12.81 2.72
CA TRP A 61 0.08 11.74 3.34
C TRP A 61 -0.89 11.07 2.35
N LYS A 62 -1.48 11.84 1.43
CA LYS A 62 -2.36 11.33 0.37
C LYS A 62 -1.59 10.42 -0.60
N GLU A 63 -0.42 10.84 -1.07
CA GLU A 63 0.41 10.04 -1.98
C GLU A 63 0.90 8.74 -1.31
N ARG A 64 1.30 8.80 -0.03
CA ARG A 64 1.66 7.60 0.72
C ARG A 64 0.48 6.65 0.91
N SER A 65 -0.70 7.17 1.25
CA SER A 65 -1.93 6.36 1.35
C SER A 65 -2.25 5.68 0.03
N HIS A 66 -2.21 6.43 -1.07
CA HIS A 66 -2.53 5.93 -2.41
C HIS A 66 -1.59 4.78 -2.82
N ALA A 67 -0.28 4.91 -2.54
CA ALA A 67 0.68 3.83 -2.82
C ALA A 67 0.42 2.54 -2.03
N ILE A 68 0.00 2.67 -0.76
CA ILE A 68 -0.33 1.53 0.10
C ILE A 68 -1.66 0.89 -0.32
N GLU A 69 -2.67 1.71 -0.64
CA GLU A 69 -4.00 1.28 -1.08
C GLU A 69 -3.94 0.54 -2.42
N TYR A 70 -3.17 1.05 -3.38
CA TYR A 70 -2.93 0.37 -4.64
C TYR A 70 -2.46 -1.09 -4.45
N CYS A 71 -1.53 -1.32 -3.52
CA CYS A 71 -1.05 -2.69 -3.26
C CYS A 71 -2.02 -3.55 -2.47
N SER A 72 -2.88 -2.96 -1.61
CA SER A 72 -3.97 -3.75 -1.01
C SER A 72 -5.00 -4.19 -2.03
N ASP A 73 -5.36 -3.30 -2.95
CA ASP A 73 -6.35 -3.60 -4.00
C ASP A 73 -5.78 -4.63 -4.96
N TYR A 74 -4.49 -4.52 -5.28
CA TYR A 74 -3.78 -5.52 -6.05
C TYR A 74 -3.76 -6.90 -5.35
N ALA A 75 -3.54 -6.96 -4.03
CA ALA A 75 -3.60 -8.21 -3.29
C ALA A 75 -5.00 -8.84 -3.30
N LEU A 76 -6.06 -8.02 -3.21
CA LEU A 76 -7.44 -8.48 -3.34
C LEU A 76 -7.73 -9.02 -4.75
N PHE A 77 -7.29 -8.31 -5.78
CA PHE A 77 -7.41 -8.76 -7.17
C PHE A 77 -6.70 -10.10 -7.38
N LEU A 78 -5.45 -10.25 -6.90
CA LEU A 78 -4.71 -11.50 -7.00
C LEU A 78 -5.46 -12.68 -6.36
N ARG A 79 -6.05 -12.48 -5.17
CA ARG A 79 -6.86 -13.52 -4.51
C ARG A 79 -8.07 -13.91 -5.35
N GLN A 80 -8.83 -12.94 -5.85
CA GLN A 80 -9.99 -13.20 -6.70
C GLN A 80 -9.61 -13.97 -7.96
N THR A 81 -8.49 -13.62 -8.60
CA THR A 81 -8.01 -14.38 -9.77
C THR A 81 -7.63 -15.82 -9.41
N SER A 82 -6.98 -16.05 -8.26
CA SER A 82 -6.64 -17.39 -7.77
C SER A 82 -7.86 -18.23 -7.37
N ASP A 83 -8.96 -17.60 -6.97
CA ASP A 83 -10.21 -18.29 -6.67
C ASP A 83 -11.02 -18.54 -7.95
N SER A 84 -11.01 -17.62 -8.91
CA SER A 84 -11.67 -17.82 -10.22
C SER A 84 -11.06 -18.98 -11.02
N SER A 85 -9.74 -19.17 -10.95
CA SER A 85 -9.07 -20.31 -11.59
C SER A 85 -9.42 -21.66 -10.96
N LYS A 86 -9.98 -21.68 -9.74
CA LYS A 86 -10.58 -22.90 -9.15
C LYS A 86 -11.96 -23.21 -9.71
N LEU A 87 -12.70 -22.19 -10.18
CA LEU A 87 -14.10 -22.29 -10.60
C LEU A 87 -14.29 -22.69 -12.08
N GLU A 88 -13.26 -22.59 -12.92
CA GLU A 88 -13.32 -23.03 -14.32
C GLU A 88 -13.26 -24.56 -14.52
N GLY A 89 -13.28 -25.34 -13.43
CA GLY A 89 -13.40 -26.81 -13.44
C GLY A 89 -14.74 -27.27 -12.89
N ASP A 90 -15.75 -27.35 -13.76
CA ASP A 90 -17.13 -27.85 -13.53
C ASP A 90 -17.91 -27.22 -12.35
N ASN A 91 -19.24 -27.37 -12.37
CA ASN A 91 -20.26 -26.63 -11.62
C ASN A 91 -20.19 -26.70 -10.07
N ASN A 92 -19.10 -27.21 -9.48
CA ASN A 92 -18.93 -27.38 -8.04
C ASN A 92 -17.66 -26.74 -7.44
N GLY A 93 -16.87 -25.99 -8.23
CA GLY A 93 -15.86 -25.07 -7.70
C GLY A 93 -14.70 -25.67 -6.90
N HIS A 94 -14.51 -26.99 -6.98
CA HIS A 94 -13.37 -27.68 -6.39
C HIS A 94 -12.85 -28.70 -7.40
N ARG A 95 -11.68 -28.43 -8.00
CA ARG A 95 -10.96 -29.44 -8.80
C ARG A 95 -10.52 -30.56 -7.86
N THR A 96 -11.30 -31.63 -7.82
CA THR A 96 -10.99 -32.84 -7.06
C THR A 96 -9.85 -33.62 -7.73
N GLU A 97 -9.22 -34.56 -7.01
CA GLU A 97 -8.18 -35.43 -7.60
C GLU A 97 -8.64 -36.11 -8.90
N SER A 98 -9.96 -36.33 -9.06
CA SER A 98 -10.59 -36.91 -10.24
C SER A 98 -10.58 -36.03 -11.50
N ASP A 99 -10.33 -34.73 -11.36
CA ASP A 99 -10.20 -33.79 -12.50
C ASP A 99 -8.84 -33.94 -13.21
N PHE A 100 -7.87 -34.58 -12.56
CA PHE A 100 -6.54 -34.83 -13.12
C PHE A 100 -6.47 -36.23 -13.72
N ASP A 101 -6.19 -36.32 -15.03
CA ASP A 101 -5.85 -37.61 -15.66
C ASP A 101 -4.41 -38.02 -15.30
N LEU A 102 -4.27 -38.60 -14.11
CA LEU A 102 -3.02 -39.08 -13.53
C LEU A 102 -2.34 -40.17 -14.37
N ARG A 103 -3.06 -40.79 -15.32
CA ARG A 103 -2.49 -41.77 -16.25
C ARG A 103 -1.68 -41.10 -17.35
N THR A 104 -2.09 -39.91 -17.78
CA THR A 104 -1.39 -39.13 -18.79
C THR A 104 -0.27 -38.30 -18.16
N ASP A 105 -0.48 -37.75 -16.96
CA ASP A 105 0.55 -37.05 -16.18
C ASP A 105 0.45 -37.37 -14.67
N PRO A 106 1.34 -38.25 -14.15
CA PRO A 106 1.37 -38.60 -12.73
C PRO A 106 1.64 -37.42 -11.77
N TYR A 107 2.17 -36.29 -12.26
CA TYR A 107 2.53 -35.13 -11.45
C TYR A 107 1.53 -33.97 -11.55
N ALA A 108 0.47 -34.10 -12.35
CA ALA A 108 -0.47 -33.01 -12.62
C ALA A 108 -1.07 -32.39 -11.34
N LEU A 109 -1.56 -33.23 -10.42
CA LEU A 109 -2.13 -32.79 -9.14
C LEU A 109 -1.10 -32.06 -8.26
N LYS A 110 0.13 -32.59 -8.19
CA LYS A 110 1.22 -31.99 -7.41
C LYS A 110 1.57 -30.60 -7.95
N ASN A 111 1.77 -30.50 -9.27
CA ASN A 111 2.11 -29.25 -9.93
C ASN A 111 1.01 -28.19 -9.74
N TYR A 112 -0.26 -28.59 -9.83
CA TYR A 112 -1.40 -27.70 -9.56
C TYR A 112 -1.41 -27.18 -8.12
N ASN A 113 -1.21 -28.07 -7.14
CA ASN A 113 -1.15 -27.69 -5.73
C ASN A 113 0.03 -26.76 -5.43
N GLU A 114 1.20 -27.04 -6.00
CA GLU A 114 2.38 -26.17 -5.88
C GLU A 114 2.13 -24.79 -6.50
N GLN A 115 1.47 -24.74 -7.65
CA GLN A 115 1.11 -23.48 -8.31
C GLN A 115 0.16 -22.66 -7.44
N LEU A 116 -0.92 -23.25 -6.93
CA LEU A 116 -1.85 -22.59 -6.00
C LEU A 116 -1.12 -22.07 -4.76
N GLN A 117 -0.33 -22.93 -4.11
CA GLN A 117 0.42 -22.56 -2.90
C GLN A 117 1.35 -21.37 -3.17
N SER A 118 2.04 -21.36 -4.32
CA SER A 118 2.90 -20.26 -4.70
C SER A 118 2.13 -18.94 -4.87
N GLN A 119 0.92 -18.97 -5.44
CA GLN A 119 0.08 -17.78 -5.62
C GLN A 119 -0.44 -17.25 -4.29
N TYR A 120 -0.91 -18.12 -3.38
CA TYR A 120 -1.33 -17.71 -2.04
C TYR A 120 -0.19 -17.11 -1.24
N SER A 121 1.00 -17.73 -1.29
CA SER A 121 2.17 -17.22 -0.57
C SER A 121 2.57 -15.81 -1.00
N GLN A 122 2.42 -15.47 -2.29
CA GLN A 122 2.67 -14.12 -2.80
C GLN A 122 1.64 -13.11 -2.29
N CYS A 123 0.36 -13.48 -2.23
CA CYS A 123 -0.69 -12.63 -1.68
C CYS A 123 -0.44 -12.32 -0.22
N ASP A 124 -0.10 -13.34 0.57
CA ASP A 124 0.16 -13.17 2.00
C ASP A 124 1.40 -12.33 2.27
N GLN A 125 2.44 -12.47 1.45
CA GLN A 125 3.61 -11.58 1.52
C GLN A 125 3.22 -10.11 1.30
N ILE A 126 2.35 -9.83 0.32
CA ILE A 126 1.89 -8.48 0.02
C ILE A 126 1.08 -7.92 1.20
N ASP A 127 0.10 -8.67 1.67
CA ASP A 127 -0.74 -8.27 2.80
C ASP A 127 0.09 -7.96 4.05
N ASN A 128 1.03 -8.83 4.39
CA ASN A 128 1.86 -8.66 5.58
C ASN A 128 2.65 -7.35 5.54
N TRP A 129 3.28 -7.01 4.42
CA TRP A 129 4.02 -5.76 4.35
C TRP A 129 3.10 -4.54 4.28
N VAL A 130 1.97 -4.62 3.56
CA VAL A 130 0.99 -3.53 3.47
C VAL A 130 0.41 -3.20 4.85
N LEU A 131 0.06 -4.22 5.64
CA LEU A 131 -0.43 -4.03 7.02
C LEU A 131 0.61 -3.35 7.90
N ASN A 132 1.88 -3.74 7.78
CA ASN A 132 2.97 -3.09 8.50
C ASN A 132 3.11 -1.62 8.11
N GLU A 133 3.07 -1.28 6.81
CA GLU A 133 3.13 0.12 6.37
C GLU A 133 1.92 0.93 6.84
N ARG A 134 0.71 0.36 6.86
CA ARG A 134 -0.49 1.01 7.43
C ARG A 134 -0.34 1.31 8.92
N ASN A 135 0.21 0.37 9.68
CA ASN A 135 0.48 0.57 11.10
C ASN A 135 1.53 1.67 11.31
N ILE A 136 2.61 1.67 10.50
CA ILE A 136 3.64 2.71 10.53
C ILE A 136 3.03 4.08 10.20
N GLU A 137 2.22 4.20 9.15
CA GLU A 137 1.56 5.46 8.81
C GLU A 137 0.65 5.96 9.93
N THR A 138 -0.06 5.06 10.63
CA THR A 138 -0.90 5.44 11.77
C THR A 138 -0.07 6.02 12.90
N ILE A 139 1.08 5.41 13.21
CA ILE A 139 2.01 5.89 14.23
C ILE A 139 2.60 7.25 13.84
N ILE A 140 3.11 7.37 12.61
CA ILE A 140 3.74 8.61 12.12
C ILE A 140 2.74 9.76 12.11
N ARG A 141 1.50 9.53 11.67
CA ARG A 141 0.45 10.56 11.68
C ARG A 141 0.13 11.05 13.09
N GLY A 142 0.04 10.14 14.06
CA GLY A 142 -0.16 10.51 15.46
C GLY A 142 1.00 11.31 16.06
N LEU A 143 2.24 10.94 15.72
CA LEU A 143 3.42 11.71 16.15
C LEU A 143 3.46 13.11 15.52
N THR A 144 3.18 13.21 14.22
CA THR A 144 3.09 14.49 13.51
C THR A 144 1.98 15.36 14.09
N GLU A 145 0.82 14.78 14.40
CA GLU A 145 -0.28 15.47 15.08
C GLU A 145 0.14 16.02 16.44
N GLU A 146 0.83 15.23 17.26
CA GLU A 146 1.32 15.68 18.56
C GLU A 146 2.27 16.88 18.41
N ILE A 147 3.20 16.81 17.46
CA ILE A 147 4.15 17.90 17.21
C ILE A 147 3.45 19.16 16.70
N LEU A 148 2.47 19.02 15.81
CA LEU A 148 1.63 20.13 15.36
C LEU A 148 0.90 20.76 16.55
N ASN A 149 0.29 19.96 17.42
CA ASN A 149 -0.39 20.47 18.62
C ASN A 149 0.54 21.15 19.63
N GLN A 150 1.83 20.78 19.67
CA GLN A 150 2.82 21.42 20.55
C GLN A 150 3.27 22.80 20.05
N LYS A 151 3.37 23.00 18.73
CA LYS A 151 3.92 24.22 18.11
C LYS A 151 2.84 25.15 17.58
N CYS A 152 1.76 24.57 17.09
CA CYS A 152 0.59 25.25 16.60
C CYS A 152 -0.50 25.23 17.68
N TYR A 153 -1.61 25.91 17.43
CA TYR A 153 -2.80 25.77 18.27
C TYR A 153 -3.39 24.36 18.13
N TYR A 154 -4.08 23.90 19.17
CA TYR A 154 -4.78 22.62 19.14
C TYR A 154 -5.77 22.57 17.97
N GLY A 155 -5.66 21.54 17.13
CA GLY A 155 -6.46 21.37 15.92
C GLY A 155 -6.83 19.91 15.67
N HIS A 156 -7.90 19.68 14.89
CA HIS A 156 -8.36 18.35 14.52
C HIS A 156 -7.70 17.87 13.21
N TRP A 157 -6.36 17.87 13.17
CA TRP A 157 -5.55 17.62 11.97
C TRP A 157 -5.89 16.31 11.26
N ILE A 158 -6.08 15.23 12.04
CA ILE A 158 -6.42 13.91 11.49
C ILE A 158 -7.82 13.88 10.89
N GLU A 159 -8.77 14.59 11.48
CA GLU A 159 -10.14 14.69 10.94
C GLU A 159 -10.16 15.51 9.65
N GLU A 160 -9.39 16.60 9.59
CA GLU A 160 -9.22 17.37 8.36
C GLU A 160 -8.62 16.53 7.25
N PHE A 161 -7.58 15.75 7.55
CA PHE A 161 -7.02 14.82 6.58
C PHE A 161 -8.05 13.78 6.11
N LYS A 162 -8.83 13.19 7.02
CA LYS A 162 -9.90 12.24 6.65
C LYS A 162 -10.94 12.87 5.72
N LYS A 163 -11.30 14.14 5.94
CA LYS A 163 -12.20 14.89 5.04
C LYS A 163 -11.56 15.09 3.66
N SER A 164 -10.26 15.35 3.59
CA SER A 164 -9.54 15.52 2.31
C SER A 164 -9.46 14.26 1.44
N LEU A 165 -9.67 13.08 2.04
CA LEU A 165 -9.77 11.81 1.32
C LEU A 165 -11.17 11.56 0.73
N GLN A 166 -12.20 12.25 1.24
CA GLN A 166 -13.59 12.10 0.80
C GLN A 166 -13.98 13.07 -0.33
N GLN A 167 -13.09 14.00 -0.68
CA GLN A 167 -13.24 14.99 -1.75
C GLN A 167 -12.44 14.59 -2.99
#